data_AF-F9Y458-F1
#
_entry.id   AF-F9Y458-F1
#
_cell.length_a   1.000
_cell.length_b   1.000
_cell.length_c   1.000
_cell.angle_alpha   90.00
_cell.angle_beta   90.00
_cell.angle_gamma   90.00
#
_symmetry.space_group_name_H-M   'P 1'
#
loop_
_entity.id
_entity.type
_entity.pdbx_description
1 polymer ?
#
loop_
_entity_poly.entity_id
_entity_poly.type
_entity_poly.pdbx_seq_one_letter_code
_entity_poly.pdbx_strand_id
1 'polypeptide(L)'
;MRPPRMNRALILQAPTRTPDGAGGYTQGWQTLGTLWAAVTPATGREAAALGAALARVPVRITLRAAPAGDPRRPIAGQRLTEGPRSFLILAVQETSARLLTCIAEEELVR
;
A
#
# COMPACT_ATOMS: atom_id res chain seq x y z
N MET A 1 -1.33 -10.70 -22.44
CA MET A 1 -1.67 -10.24 -21.08
C MET A 1 -2.18 -8.80 -21.18
N ARG A 2 -3.38 -8.50 -20.67
CA ARG A 2 -3.95 -7.13 -20.75
C ARG A 2 -3.27 -6.24 -19.70
N PRO A 3 -2.85 -5.00 -20.03
CA PRO A 3 -2.22 -4.13 -19.04
C PRO A 3 -3.19 -3.82 -17.89
N PRO A 4 -2.68 -3.69 -16.65
CA PRO A 4 -3.51 -3.37 -15.50
C PRO A 4 -4.20 -2.01 -15.70
N ARG A 5 -5.50 -1.95 -15.39
CA ARG A 5 -6.29 -0.72 -15.51
C ARG A 5 -6.06 0.15 -14.27
N MET A 6 -5.16 1.12 -14.37
CA MET A 6 -4.86 2.09 -13.31
C MET A 6 -5.95 3.17 -13.23
N ASN A 7 -7.12 2.82 -12.71
CA ASN A 7 -8.32 3.67 -12.68
C ASN A 7 -8.68 4.19 -11.28
N ARG A 8 -7.86 3.91 -10.26
CA ARG A 8 -8.10 4.36 -8.88
C ARG A 8 -7.02 5.34 -8.46
N ALA A 9 -7.41 6.51 -7.94
CA ALA A 9 -6.49 7.49 -7.38
C ALA A 9 -6.33 7.21 -5.88
N LEU A 10 -5.16 6.71 -5.48
CA LEU A 10 -4.85 6.35 -4.10
C LEU A 10 -3.90 7.39 -3.50
N ILE A 11 -4.13 7.77 -2.24
CA ILE A 11 -3.23 8.68 -1.51
C ILE A 11 -2.15 7.85 -0.82
N LEU A 12 -0.89 8.08 -1.16
CA LEU A 12 0.25 7.47 -0.48
C LEU A 12 0.54 8.25 0.81
N GLN A 13 0.68 7.53 1.92
CA GLN A 13 1.00 8.10 3.22
C GLN A 13 2.16 7.34 3.87
N ALA A 14 3.05 8.08 4.54
CA ALA A 14 4.11 7.54 5.37
C ALA A 14 3.76 7.64 6.86
N PRO A 15 4.14 6.65 7.68
CA PRO A 15 3.96 6.75 9.12
C PRO A 15 4.83 7.86 9.69
N THR A 16 4.28 8.67 10.57
CA THR A 16 5.03 9.65 11.36
C THR A 16 4.98 9.28 12.84
N ARG A 17 6.03 9.67 13.56
CA ARG A 17 6.11 9.53 15.01
C ARG A 17 6.34 10.91 15.61
N THR A 18 5.36 11.39 16.36
CA THR A 18 5.47 12.66 17.08
C THR A 18 5.66 12.34 18.56
N PRO A 19 6.73 12.81 19.22
CA PRO A 19 6.92 12.61 20.65
C PRO A 19 5.69 13.10 21.44
N ASP A 20 5.26 12.34 22.43
CA ASP A 20 4.08 12.68 23.26
C ASP A 20 4.43 13.52 24.50
N GLY A 21 5.71 13.80 24.73
CA GLY A 21 6.20 14.54 25.90
C GLY A 21 6.27 13.72 27.20
N ALA A 22 5.84 12.45 27.18
CA ALA A 22 5.86 11.52 28.33
C ALA A 22 6.85 10.35 28.14
N GLY A 23 7.71 10.42 27.11
CA GLY A 23 8.67 9.38 26.76
C GLY A 23 8.17 8.37 25.71
N GLY A 24 6.95 8.57 25.18
CA GLY A 24 6.39 7.79 24.07
C GLY A 24 6.27 8.60 22.78
N TYR A 25 5.47 8.09 21.85
CA TYR A 25 5.16 8.73 20.57
C TYR A 25 3.72 8.46 20.15
N THR A 26 3.09 9.46 19.55
CA THR A 26 1.85 9.29 18.80
C THR A 26 2.18 8.92 17.36
N GLN A 27 1.54 7.86 16.85
CA GLN A 27 1.68 7.46 15.45
C GLN A 27 0.69 8.25 14.59
N GLY A 28 1.22 8.98 13.61
CA GLY A 28 0.46 9.70 12.61
C GLY A 28 0.71 9.16 11.20
N TRP A 29 0.07 9.80 10.23
CA TRP A 29 0.27 9.52 8.81
C TRP A 29 0.44 10.82 8.05
N GLN A 30 1.58 10.99 7.38
CA GLN A 30 1.86 12.12 6.51
C GLN A 30 1.58 11.75 5.06
N THR A 31 0.79 12.56 4.37
CA THR A 31 0.53 12.42 2.94
C THR A 31 1.77 12.75 2.11
N LEU A 32 2.15 11.84 1.21
CA LEU A 32 3.25 12.01 0.25
C LEU A 32 2.76 12.42 -1.14
N GLY A 33 1.53 12.05 -1.50
CA GLY A 33 0.92 12.42 -2.78
C GLY A 33 -0.13 11.41 -3.27
N THR A 34 -0.62 11.61 -4.48
CA THR A 34 -1.63 10.73 -5.10
C THR A 34 -1.01 9.90 -6.23
N LEU A 35 -1.30 8.60 -6.23
CA LEU A 35 -0.84 7.63 -7.23
C LEU A 35 -2.04 6.99 -7.93
N TRP A 36 -1.98 6.89 -9.25
CA TRP A 36 -2.94 6.09 -10.00
C TRP A 36 -2.55 4.62 -9.95
N ALA A 37 -3.49 3.78 -9.55
CA ALA A 37 -3.25 2.37 -9.29
C ALA A 37 -4.37 1.48 -9.83
N ALA A 38 -4.00 0.23 -10.12
CA ALA A 38 -4.91 -0.88 -10.32
C ALA A 38 -4.94 -1.72 -9.04
N VAL A 39 -6.12 -1.92 -8.46
CA VAL A 39 -6.29 -2.73 -7.24
C VAL A 39 -6.92 -4.06 -7.63
N THR A 40 -6.31 -5.16 -7.23
CA THR A 40 -6.79 -6.52 -7.51
C THR A 40 -6.75 -7.34 -6.23
N PRO A 41 -7.87 -7.92 -5.77
CA PRO A 41 -7.86 -8.84 -4.64
C PRO A 41 -6.90 -10.00 -4.90
N ALA A 42 -6.19 -10.46 -3.88
CA ALA A 42 -5.43 -11.70 -3.99
C ALA A 42 -6.40 -12.88 -4.15
N THR A 43 -6.01 -13.86 -4.96
CA THR A 43 -6.75 -15.11 -5.08
C THR A 43 -6.66 -15.93 -3.79
N GLY A 44 -7.61 -16.84 -3.52
CA GLY A 44 -7.59 -17.65 -2.29
C GLY A 44 -6.29 -18.44 -2.08
N ARG A 45 -5.63 -18.85 -3.17
CA ARG A 45 -4.31 -19.50 -3.13
C ARG A 45 -3.20 -18.55 -2.69
N GLU A 46 -3.20 -17.32 -3.19
CA GLU A 46 -2.24 -16.29 -2.79
C GLU A 46 -2.49 -15.83 -1.35
N ALA A 47 -3.76 -15.72 -0.93
CA ALA A 47 -4.10 -15.39 0.45
C ALA A 47 -3.57 -16.44 1.44
N ALA A 48 -3.69 -17.73 1.12
CA ALA A 48 -3.12 -18.81 1.91
C ALA A 48 -1.57 -18.74 1.97
N ALA A 49 -0.90 -18.42 0.85
CA ALA A 49 0.55 -18.27 0.80
C ALA A 49 1.07 -17.03 1.56
N LEU A 50 0.24 -16.00 1.70
CA LEU A 50 0.53 -14.80 2.49
C LEU A 50 0.22 -14.97 3.99
N GLY A 51 -0.19 -16.17 4.43
CA GLY A 51 -0.48 -16.45 5.84
C GLY A 51 -1.73 -15.72 6.34
N ALA A 52 -2.65 -15.35 5.45
CA ALA A 52 -3.83 -14.57 5.80
C ALA A 52 -4.72 -15.37 6.77
N ALA A 53 -4.80 -14.90 8.02
CA ALA A 53 -5.92 -15.25 8.89
C ALA A 53 -7.22 -14.78 8.20
N LEU A 54 -8.31 -15.55 8.34
CA LEU A 54 -9.62 -15.36 7.68
C LEU A 54 -10.22 -13.94 7.74
N ALA A 55 -9.65 -13.03 8.53
CA ALA A 55 -10.10 -11.65 8.72
C ALA A 55 -9.46 -10.60 7.79
N ARG A 56 -8.36 -10.89 7.10
CA ARG A 56 -7.65 -9.90 6.26
C ARG A 56 -7.42 -10.42 4.86
N VAL A 57 -8.04 -9.79 3.87
CA VAL A 57 -7.86 -10.16 2.45
C VAL A 57 -6.66 -9.39 1.90
N PRO A 58 -5.57 -10.07 1.51
CA PRO A 58 -4.47 -9.39 0.86
C PRO A 58 -4.91 -8.86 -0.51
N VAL A 59 -4.37 -7.72 -0.90
CA VAL A 59 -4.62 -7.06 -2.18
C VAL A 59 -3.30 -6.79 -2.89
N ARG A 60 -3.31 -6.94 -4.22
CA ARG A 60 -2.24 -6.49 -5.09
C ARG A 60 -2.60 -5.11 -5.64
N ILE A 61 -1.74 -4.14 -5.41
CA ILE A 61 -1.90 -2.78 -5.92
C ILE A 61 -0.77 -2.51 -6.90
N THR A 62 -1.10 -2.38 -8.18
CA THR A 62 -0.11 -2.11 -9.24
C THR A 62 -0.13 -0.64 -9.62
N LEU A 63 1.05 -0.04 -9.66
CA LEU A 63 1.29 1.39 -9.92
C LEU A 63 2.48 1.55 -10.88
N ARG A 64 2.64 2.78 -11.39
CA ARG A 64 3.81 3.11 -12.21
C ARG A 64 5.09 3.10 -11.36
N ALA A 65 6.16 2.58 -11.95
CA ALA A 65 7.48 2.66 -11.34
C ALA A 65 7.96 4.11 -11.26
N ALA A 66 8.70 4.42 -10.21
CA ALA A 66 9.45 5.65 -10.04
C ALA A 66 10.91 5.28 -9.72
N PRO A 67 11.88 6.16 -10.02
CA PRO A 67 13.29 5.91 -9.70
C PRO A 67 13.50 5.61 -8.21
N ALA A 68 14.57 4.89 -7.89
CA ALA A 68 14.98 4.69 -6.50
C ALA A 68 15.20 6.04 -5.80
N GLY A 69 14.67 6.19 -4.59
CA GLY A 69 14.72 7.43 -3.80
C GLY A 69 13.65 8.47 -4.16
N ASP A 70 12.86 8.27 -5.22
CA ASP A 70 11.72 9.13 -5.52
C ASP A 70 10.61 8.95 -4.45
N PRO A 71 10.07 10.03 -3.85
CA PRO A 71 9.05 9.94 -2.81
C PRO A 71 7.74 9.28 -3.28
N ARG A 72 7.52 9.19 -4.60
CA ARG A 72 6.37 8.48 -5.19
C ARG A 72 6.57 6.97 -5.19
N ARG A 73 7.80 6.46 -4.99
CA ARG A 73 8.10 5.03 -4.94
C ARG A 73 7.68 4.51 -3.56
N PRO A 74 6.61 3.71 -3.46
CA PRO A 74 6.15 3.24 -2.16
C PRO A 74 7.15 2.28 -1.54
N ILE A 75 7.13 2.20 -0.21
CA ILE A 75 7.92 1.25 0.57
C ILE A 75 7.03 0.51 1.60
N ALA A 76 7.54 -0.59 2.14
CA ALA A 76 6.85 -1.32 3.20
C ALA A 76 6.63 -0.43 4.45
N GLY A 77 5.49 -0.61 5.13
CA GLY A 77 5.09 0.19 6.28
C GLY A 77 4.37 1.51 5.94
N GLN A 78 4.43 1.95 4.68
CA GLN A 78 3.53 3.01 4.17
C GLN A 78 2.12 2.47 3.96
N ARG A 79 1.16 3.34 3.73
CA ARG A 79 -0.20 2.95 3.33
C ARG A 79 -0.71 3.72 2.14
N LEU A 80 -1.62 3.10 1.42
CA LEU A 80 -2.41 3.73 0.36
C LEU A 80 -3.84 3.90 0.85
N THR A 81 -4.47 5.04 0.61
CA THR A 81 -5.86 5.28 1.05
C THR A 81 -6.78 5.70 -0.10
N GLU A 82 -8.05 5.33 0.02
CA GLU A 82 -9.12 5.68 -0.91
C GLU A 82 -10.42 5.88 -0.12
N GLY A 83 -10.75 7.15 0.18
CA GLY A 83 -11.88 7.47 1.04
C GLY A 83 -11.76 6.77 2.41
N PRO A 84 -12.73 5.93 2.83
CA PRO A 84 -12.68 5.23 4.11
C PRO A 84 -11.75 3.99 4.12
N ARG A 85 -11.19 3.59 2.96
CA ARG A 85 -10.37 2.38 2.85
C ARG A 85 -8.89 2.74 3.01
N SER A 86 -8.17 1.95 3.81
CA SER A 86 -6.71 2.03 3.94
C SER A 86 -6.08 0.68 3.64
N PHE A 87 -4.99 0.70 2.87
CA PHE A 87 -4.23 -0.48 2.47
C PHE A 87 -2.80 -0.35 3.00
N LEU A 88 -2.46 -1.11 4.04
CA LEU A 88 -1.12 -1.15 4.60
C LEU A 88 -0.20 -1.92 3.65
N ILE A 89 0.88 -1.29 3.20
CA ILE A 89 1.84 -1.91 2.29
C ILE A 89 2.77 -2.82 3.09
N LEU A 90 2.72 -4.12 2.79
CA LEU A 90 3.57 -5.13 3.41
C LEU A 90 4.87 -5.32 2.63
N ALA A 91 4.79 -5.30 1.30
CA ALA A 91 5.94 -5.48 0.42
C ALA A 91 5.75 -4.74 -0.90
N VAL A 92 6.86 -4.41 -1.56
CA VAL A 92 6.88 -3.77 -2.89
C VAL A 92 7.79 -4.58 -3.81
N GLN A 93 7.28 -4.93 -4.99
CA GLN A 93 7.97 -5.74 -5.98
C GLN A 93 8.04 -4.99 -7.32
N GLU A 94 9.21 -4.98 -7.96
CA GLU A 94 9.33 -4.52 -9.34
C GLU A 94 8.86 -5.63 -10.29
N THR A 95 7.70 -5.43 -10.91
CA THR A 95 7.16 -6.43 -11.86
C THR A 95 7.67 -6.18 -13.28
N SER A 96 8.10 -4.94 -13.57
CA SER A 96 8.83 -4.55 -14.77
C SER A 96 9.51 -3.20 -14.54
N ALA A 97 10.35 -2.76 -15.48
CA ALA A 97 10.95 -1.42 -15.46
C ALA A 97 9.91 -0.26 -15.39
N ARG A 98 8.64 -0.52 -15.72
CA ARG A 98 7.57 0.49 -15.74
C ARG A 98 6.54 0.35 -14.64
N LEU A 99 6.54 -0.77 -13.90
CA LEU A 99 5.48 -1.10 -12.96
C LEU A 99 6.03 -1.66 -11.64
N LEU A 100 5.45 -1.18 -10.56
CA LEU A 100 5.62 -1.70 -9.21
C LEU A 100 4.32 -2.36 -8.77
N THR A 101 4.41 -3.46 -8.02
CA THR A 101 3.28 -4.06 -7.35
C THR A 101 3.52 -4.05 -5.84
N CYS A 102 2.62 -3.39 -5.12
CA CYS A 102 2.52 -3.47 -3.68
C CYS A 102 1.66 -4.68 -3.30
N ILE A 103 2.15 -5.48 -2.37
CA ILE A 103 1.34 -6.44 -1.61
C ILE A 103 0.88 -5.68 -0.38
N ALA A 104 -0.43 -5.57 -0.20
CA ALA A 104 -1.00 -4.80 0.89
C ALA A 104 -2.17 -5.54 1.55
N GLU A 105 -2.49 -5.14 2.77
CA GLU A 105 -3.68 -5.59 3.49
C GLU A 105 -4.64 -4.43 3.67
N GLU A 106 -5.93 -4.68 3.45
CA GLU A 106 -6.96 -3.71 3.77
C GLU A 106 -7.17 -3.65 5.30
N GLU A 107 -6.92 -2.48 5.87
CA GLU A 107 -7.25 -2.18 7.26
C GLU A 107 -8.73 -1.80 7.33
N LEU A 108 -9.52 -2.62 8.01
CA LEU A 108 -10.88 -2.26 8.39
C LEU A 108 -10.79 -1.21 9.50
N VAL A 109 -11.26 0.00 9.22
CA VAL A 109 -11.51 1.01 10.26
C VAL A 109 -12.53 0.40 11.23
N ARG A 110 -12.11 0.16 12.47
CA ARG A 110 -12.99 -0.28 13.56
C ARG A 110 -13.75 0.91 14.14
#